data_AF-A0A7X7MQQ9-F1
#
_entry.id   AF-A0A7X7MQQ9-F1
#
_cell.length_a   1.000
_cell.length_b   1.000
_cell.length_c   1.000
_cell.angle_alpha   90.00
_cell.angle_beta   90.00
_cell.angle_gamma   90.00
#
_symmetry.space_group_name_H-M   'P 1'
#
loop_
_entity.id
_entity.type
_entity.pdbx_description
1 polymer ?
#
loop_
_entity_poly.entity_id
_entity_poly.type
_entity_poly.pdbx_seq_one_letter_code
_entity_poly.pdbx_strand_id
1 'polypeptide(L)'
;MARDGAQAPKGGCFKKMCFGCLTVVLLLAVGGFLAYRGVKGALVRMTAQYTEAAPVELPAVTPLPEAERNALYQRVDAFAKAVRAGEARQIGLTAREINALVQKSPELAGRLHVEIDGDRIRGDASVPLDQIVDAGFLKGRWLNGSVGL
;
A
#
# COMPACT_ATOMS: atom_id res chain seq x y z
N MET A 1 -65.90 26.20 50.71
CA MET A 1 -64.41 26.15 50.66
C MET A 1 -64.04 24.72 51.00
N ALA A 2 -63.32 23.91 50.22
CA ALA A 2 -62.40 24.15 49.13
C ALA A 2 -62.43 23.00 48.10
N ARG A 3 -61.78 23.25 46.97
CA ARG A 3 -61.79 22.55 45.68
C ARG A 3 -61.12 21.17 45.67
N ASP A 4 -61.59 20.34 44.73
CA ASP A 4 -60.91 19.16 44.17
C ASP A 4 -59.49 19.45 43.65
N GLY A 5 -58.61 18.43 43.72
CA GLY A 5 -57.33 18.37 42.99
C GLY A 5 -56.56 17.10 43.36
N ALA A 6 -56.66 15.99 42.61
CA ALA A 6 -55.98 15.67 41.35
C ALA A 6 -54.53 15.10 41.48
N GLN A 7 -54.46 13.78 41.23
CA GLN A 7 -53.47 13.02 40.43
C GLN A 7 -52.10 12.54 41.00
N ALA A 8 -52.10 11.23 41.28
CA ALA A 8 -51.24 10.12 40.80
C ALA A 8 -49.70 10.27 40.62
N PRO A 9 -48.90 9.31 41.15
CA PRO A 9 -47.47 9.21 40.86
C PRO A 9 -47.23 8.60 39.46
N LYS A 10 -46.88 9.43 38.46
CA LYS A 10 -46.51 8.96 37.12
C LYS A 10 -45.01 8.62 37.03
N GLY A 11 -44.61 7.52 37.65
CA GLY A 11 -43.24 6.98 37.60
C GLY A 11 -42.98 5.92 36.50
N GLY A 12 -43.94 5.67 35.60
CA GLY A 12 -43.89 4.51 34.69
C GLY A 12 -43.52 4.78 33.23
N CYS A 13 -43.58 6.03 32.75
CA CYS A 13 -43.45 6.35 31.33
C CYS A 13 -42.00 6.62 30.88
N PHE A 14 -41.19 7.26 31.73
CA PHE A 14 -39.79 7.55 31.41
C PHE A 14 -38.92 6.30 31.34
N LYS A 15 -39.14 5.29 32.20
CA LYS A 15 -38.38 4.03 32.14
C LYS A 15 -38.62 3.28 30.83
N LYS A 16 -39.86 3.15 30.36
CA LYS A 16 -40.16 2.43 29.10
C LYS A 16 -39.60 3.14 27.86
N MET A 17 -39.63 4.48 27.83
CA MET A 17 -39.00 5.27 26.75
C MET A 17 -37.47 5.16 26.78
N CYS A 18 -36.86 5.15 27.98
CA CYS A 18 -35.41 4.97 28.13
C CYS A 18 -34.96 3.56 27.74
N PHE A 19 -35.72 2.51 28.09
CA PHE A 19 -35.44 1.15 27.64
C PHE A 19 -35.59 1.00 26.12
N GLY A 20 -36.58 1.63 25.50
CA GLY A 20 -36.74 1.63 24.04
C GLY A 20 -35.62 2.40 23.31
N CYS A 21 -35.19 3.54 23.83
CA CYS A 21 -34.06 4.29 23.27
C CYS A 21 -32.74 3.51 23.43
N LEU A 22 -32.52 2.93 24.61
CA LEU A 22 -31.34 2.10 24.90
C LEU A 22 -31.28 0.88 23.97
N THR A 23 -32.40 0.19 23.73
CA THR A 23 -32.41 -0.97 22.81
C THR A 23 -32.11 -0.56 21.38
N VAL A 24 -32.63 0.57 20.89
CA VAL A 24 -32.31 1.07 19.55
C VAL A 24 -30.83 1.44 19.44
N VAL A 25 -30.27 2.14 20.42
CA VAL A 25 -28.83 2.48 20.44
C VAL A 25 -27.98 1.21 20.46
N LEU A 26 -28.38 0.19 21.23
CA LEU A 26 -27.66 -1.08 21.32
C LEU A 26 -27.75 -1.87 20.02
N LEU A 27 -28.91 -1.88 19.35
CA LEU A 27 -29.08 -2.47 18.02
C LEU A 27 -28.24 -1.74 16.97
N LEU A 28 -28.18 -0.41 17.00
CA LEU A 28 -27.32 0.37 16.11
C LEU A 28 -25.83 0.12 16.39
N ALA A 29 -25.43 0.01 17.65
CA ALA A 29 -24.06 -0.30 18.03
C ALA A 29 -23.65 -1.71 17.57
N VAL A 30 -24.49 -2.71 17.81
CA VAL A 30 -24.26 -4.09 17.37
C VAL A 30 -24.28 -4.18 15.84
N GLY A 31 -25.27 -3.58 15.19
CA GLY A 31 -25.38 -3.53 13.72
C GLY A 31 -24.17 -2.84 13.08
N GLY A 32 -23.78 -1.69 13.62
CA GLY A 32 -22.58 -0.96 13.19
C GLY A 32 -21.30 -1.76 13.41
N PHE A 33 -21.17 -2.45 14.53
CA PHE A 33 -20.04 -3.33 14.80
C PHE A 33 -19.95 -4.51 13.81
N LEU A 34 -21.08 -5.18 13.55
CA LEU A 34 -21.15 -6.28 12.59
C LEU A 34 -20.84 -5.81 11.16
N ALA A 35 -21.41 -4.68 10.75
CA ALA A 35 -21.13 -4.07 9.45
C ALA A 35 -19.64 -3.70 9.32
N TYR A 36 -19.07 -3.06 10.34
CA TYR A 36 -17.64 -2.73 10.40
C TYR A 36 -16.75 -3.97 10.27
N ARG A 37 -17.07 -5.06 11.00
CA ARG A 37 -16.33 -6.33 10.89
C ARG A 37 -16.49 -6.97 9.52
N GLY A 38 -17.68 -6.92 8.93
CA GLY A 38 -17.95 -7.44 7.59
C GLY A 38 -17.13 -6.73 6.52
N VAL A 39 -17.14 -5.39 6.52
CA VAL A 39 -16.36 -4.57 5.57
C VAL A 39 -14.86 -4.81 5.76
N LYS A 40 -14.35 -4.80 7.01
CA LYS A 40 -12.94 -5.12 7.28
C LYS A 40 -12.56 -6.52 6.79
N GLY A 41 -13.40 -7.52 7.03
CA GLY A 41 -13.15 -8.89 6.60
C GLY A 41 -13.13 -9.03 5.07
N ALA A 42 -14.02 -8.32 4.37
CA ALA A 42 -14.05 -8.30 2.91
C ALA A 42 -12.77 -7.65 2.33
N LEU A 43 -12.36 -6.49 2.86
CA LEU A 43 -11.13 -5.82 2.41
C LEU A 43 -9.89 -6.68 2.61
N VAL A 44 -9.74 -7.33 3.77
CA VAL A 44 -8.61 -8.24 4.04
C VAL A 44 -8.60 -9.44 3.09
N ARG A 45 -9.78 -9.99 2.74
CA ARG A 45 -9.86 -11.09 1.78
C ARG A 45 -9.49 -10.64 0.36
N MET A 46 -9.94 -9.46 -0.06
CA MET A 46 -9.59 -8.92 -1.37
C MET A 46 -8.09 -8.64 -1.47
N THR A 47 -7.47 -8.03 -0.45
CA THR A 47 -6.02 -7.84 -0.47
C THR A 47 -5.28 -9.17 -0.44
N ALA A 48 -5.78 -10.17 0.28
CA ALA A 48 -5.21 -11.52 0.24
C ALA A 48 -5.16 -12.15 -1.16
N GLN A 49 -6.09 -11.80 -2.06
CA GLN A 49 -6.14 -12.32 -3.43
C GLN A 49 -5.13 -11.66 -4.38
N TYR A 50 -4.77 -10.39 -4.15
CA TYR A 50 -3.95 -9.60 -5.08
C TYR A 50 -2.57 -9.22 -4.55
N THR A 51 -2.25 -9.63 -3.33
CA THR A 51 -0.99 -9.29 -2.67
C THR A 51 -0.43 -10.56 -2.04
N GLU A 52 0.84 -10.57 -1.68
CA GLU A 52 1.47 -11.69 -0.98
C GLU A 52 1.81 -11.33 0.46
N ALA A 53 1.94 -12.36 1.30
CA ALA A 53 2.31 -12.20 2.71
C ALA A 53 3.84 -12.08 2.91
N ALA A 54 4.62 -12.29 1.86
CA ALA A 54 6.08 -12.31 1.91
C ALA A 54 6.68 -11.58 0.70
N PRO A 55 7.86 -10.95 0.88
CA PRO A 55 8.63 -10.43 -0.24
C PRO A 55 9.16 -11.57 -1.12
N VAL A 56 9.18 -11.37 -2.43
CA VAL A 56 9.98 -12.22 -3.33
C VAL A 56 11.47 -11.91 -3.13
N GLU A 57 12.30 -12.95 -3.04
CA GLU A 57 13.76 -12.82 -2.98
C GLU A 57 14.27 -12.28 -4.33
N LEU A 58 14.75 -11.04 -4.33
CA LEU A 58 15.38 -10.44 -5.51
C LEU A 58 16.86 -10.83 -5.56
N PRO A 59 17.41 -11.17 -6.74
CA PRO A 59 18.82 -11.51 -6.86
C PRO A 59 19.72 -10.37 -6.37
N ALA A 60 20.77 -10.73 -5.62
CA ALA A 60 21.72 -9.76 -5.09
C ALA A 60 22.47 -9.06 -6.23
N VAL A 61 22.38 -7.74 -6.29
CA VAL A 61 23.05 -6.95 -7.34
C VAL A 61 24.53 -6.83 -7.00
N THR A 62 25.41 -7.31 -7.87
CA THR A 62 26.86 -7.10 -7.73
C THR A 62 27.17 -5.60 -7.87
N PRO A 63 27.81 -4.96 -6.86
CA PRO A 63 28.14 -3.54 -6.93
C PRO A 63 29.17 -3.28 -8.03
N LEU A 64 28.90 -2.28 -8.87
CA LEU A 64 29.89 -1.78 -9.82
C LEU A 64 31.05 -1.08 -9.08
N PRO A 65 32.30 -1.18 -9.58
CA PRO A 65 33.43 -0.40 -9.09
C PRO A 65 33.14 1.11 -9.09
N GLU A 66 33.68 1.86 -8.13
CA GLU A 66 33.33 3.28 -7.96
C GLU A 66 33.61 4.13 -9.20
N ALA A 67 34.73 3.88 -9.87
CA ALA A 67 35.11 4.58 -11.09
C ALA A 67 34.08 4.35 -12.22
N GLU A 68 33.63 3.09 -12.39
CA GLU A 68 32.63 2.73 -13.39
C GLU A 68 31.25 3.30 -13.05
N ARG A 69 30.85 3.29 -11.77
CA ARG A 69 29.59 3.91 -11.32
C ARG A 69 29.55 5.40 -11.60
N ASN A 70 30.64 6.11 -11.29
CA ASN A 70 30.70 7.56 -11.50
C ASN A 70 30.63 7.90 -13.00
N ALA A 71 31.33 7.14 -13.84
CA ALA A 71 31.25 7.29 -15.29
C ALA A 71 29.83 7.01 -15.82
N LEU A 72 29.16 5.96 -15.30
CA LEU A 72 27.77 5.65 -15.62
C LEU A 72 26.84 6.82 -15.25
N TYR A 73 26.95 7.36 -14.03
CA TYR A 73 26.11 8.47 -13.59
C TYR A 73 26.29 9.74 -14.43
N GLN A 74 27.53 10.04 -14.84
CA GLN A 74 27.78 11.16 -15.74
C GLN A 74 27.13 10.95 -17.12
N ARG A 75 27.24 9.73 -17.68
CA ARG A 75 26.59 9.38 -18.95
C ARG A 75 25.07 9.52 -18.88
N VAL A 76 24.47 9.04 -17.79
CA VAL A 76 23.02 9.11 -17.58
C VAL A 76 22.55 10.54 -17.32
N ASP A 77 23.30 11.34 -16.57
CA ASP A 77 22.96 12.75 -16.32
C ASP A 77 23.06 13.59 -17.60
N ALA A 78 24.09 13.38 -18.41
CA ALA A 78 24.24 14.02 -19.72
C ALA A 78 23.10 13.63 -20.66
N PHE A 79 22.69 12.37 -20.66
CA PHE A 79 21.53 11.90 -21.40
C PHE A 79 20.23 12.57 -20.92
N ALA A 80 20.00 12.60 -19.60
CA ALA A 80 18.82 13.22 -19.02
C ALA A 80 18.72 14.73 -19.34
N LYS A 81 19.85 15.43 -19.35
CA LYS A 81 19.92 16.84 -19.77
C LYS A 81 19.55 17.03 -21.25
N ALA A 82 20.10 16.20 -22.14
CA ALA A 82 19.80 16.26 -23.56
C ALA A 82 18.31 16.00 -23.84
N VAL A 83 17.73 14.96 -23.23
CA VAL A 83 16.29 14.65 -23.37
C VAL A 83 15.42 15.78 -22.83
N ARG A 84 15.77 16.39 -21.69
CA ARG A 84 15.05 17.56 -21.14
C ARG A 84 15.15 18.80 -22.02
N ALA A 85 16.25 18.94 -22.76
CA ALA A 85 16.41 20.00 -23.76
C ALA A 85 15.64 19.73 -25.06
N GLY A 86 14.93 18.60 -25.17
CA GLY A 86 14.17 18.21 -26.36
C GLY A 86 15.01 17.48 -27.41
N GLU A 87 16.24 17.09 -27.09
CA GLU A 87 17.10 16.35 -28.01
C GLU A 87 16.75 14.86 -28.00
N ALA A 88 16.52 14.29 -29.19
CA ALA A 88 16.36 12.86 -29.35
C ALA A 88 17.73 12.18 -29.21
N ARG A 89 17.98 11.57 -28.04
CA ARG A 89 19.20 10.83 -27.75
C ARG A 89 18.86 9.38 -27.40
N GLN A 90 19.77 8.46 -27.68
CA GLN A 90 19.71 7.07 -27.23
C GLN A 90 20.86 6.78 -26.26
N ILE A 91 20.62 5.89 -25.30
CA ILE A 91 21.63 5.38 -24.37
C ILE A 91 21.48 3.86 -24.27
N GLY A 92 22.59 3.15 -24.48
CA GLY A 92 22.67 1.72 -24.20
C GLY A 92 23.08 1.51 -22.74
N LEU A 93 22.27 0.75 -21.99
CA LEU A 93 22.55 0.35 -20.62
C LEU A 93 22.48 -1.17 -20.51
N THR A 94 23.43 -1.76 -19.81
CA THR A 94 23.43 -3.19 -19.45
C THR A 94 22.57 -3.44 -18.22
N ALA A 95 22.16 -4.70 -17.99
CA ALA A 95 21.43 -5.10 -16.79
C ALA A 95 22.17 -4.67 -15.49
N ARG A 96 23.50 -4.79 -15.47
CA ARG A 96 24.33 -4.37 -14.34
C ARG A 96 24.27 -2.87 -14.10
N GLU A 97 24.33 -2.08 -15.16
CA GLU A 97 24.23 -0.61 -15.06
C GLU A 97 22.83 -0.19 -14.62
N ILE A 98 21.76 -0.83 -15.12
CA ILE A 98 20.38 -0.58 -14.68
C ILE A 98 20.24 -0.87 -13.20
N ASN A 99 20.68 -2.05 -12.74
CA ASN A 99 20.61 -2.41 -11.33
C ASN A 99 21.47 -1.50 -10.44
N ALA A 100 22.58 -0.96 -10.94
CA ALA A 100 23.37 0.04 -10.21
C ALA A 100 22.63 1.38 -10.07
N LEU A 101 21.88 1.81 -11.10
CA LEU A 101 21.02 2.99 -11.01
C LEU A 101 19.86 2.77 -10.03
N VAL A 102 19.27 1.58 -10.00
CA VAL A 102 18.23 1.21 -9.04
C VAL A 102 18.74 1.32 -7.60
N GLN A 103 19.95 0.80 -7.33
CA GLN A 103 20.57 0.88 -6.00
C GLN A 103 20.88 2.30 -5.54
N LYS A 104 21.02 3.27 -6.46
CA LYS A 104 21.23 4.68 -6.09
C LYS A 104 20.01 5.28 -5.39
N SER A 105 18.80 4.80 -5.72
CA SER A 105 17.56 5.32 -5.16
C SER A 105 17.15 4.47 -3.95
N PRO A 106 17.10 5.03 -2.72
CA PRO A 106 16.74 4.26 -1.52
C PRO A 106 15.31 3.70 -1.59
N GLU A 107 14.43 4.32 -2.38
CA GLU A 107 13.07 3.86 -2.61
C GLU A 107 12.98 2.63 -3.53
N LEU A 108 13.97 2.41 -4.41
CA LEU A 108 13.98 1.32 -5.38
C LEU A 108 15.00 0.23 -5.02
N ALA A 109 16.00 0.58 -4.21
CA ALA A 109 16.99 -0.35 -3.69
C ALA A 109 16.32 -1.51 -2.96
N GLY A 110 16.61 -2.74 -3.40
CA GLY A 110 16.01 -3.95 -2.83
C GLY A 110 14.54 -4.18 -3.19
N ARG A 111 13.97 -3.40 -4.12
CA ARG A 111 12.57 -3.55 -4.58
C ARG A 111 12.44 -3.85 -6.06
N LEU A 112 13.47 -3.61 -6.86
CA LEU A 112 13.47 -3.85 -8.29
C LEU A 112 14.79 -4.52 -8.69
N HIS A 113 14.69 -5.53 -9.55
CA HIS A 113 15.82 -6.20 -10.16
C HIS A 113 15.54 -6.40 -11.64
N VAL A 114 16.56 -6.17 -12.47
CA VAL A 114 16.48 -6.37 -13.92
C VAL A 114 17.57 -7.31 -14.36
N GLU A 115 17.19 -8.32 -15.13
CA GLU A 115 18.08 -9.28 -15.75
C GLU A 115 17.90 -9.23 -17.27
N ILE A 116 19.02 -9.30 -18.01
CA ILE A 116 19.01 -9.36 -19.46
C ILE A 116 19.86 -10.58 -19.84
N ASP A 117 19.23 -11.57 -20.46
CA ASP A 117 19.87 -12.78 -20.95
C ASP A 117 19.63 -12.93 -22.46
N GLY A 118 20.64 -12.56 -23.25
CA GLY A 118 20.56 -12.52 -24.71
C GLY A 118 19.49 -11.54 -25.19
N ASP A 119 18.43 -12.06 -25.82
CA ASP A 119 17.29 -11.30 -26.33
C ASP A 119 16.12 -11.25 -25.34
N ARG A 120 16.27 -11.85 -24.14
CA ARG A 120 15.23 -11.85 -23.12
C ARG A 120 15.50 -10.81 -22.04
N ILE A 121 14.46 -10.07 -21.68
CA ILE A 121 14.51 -9.09 -20.61
C ILE A 121 13.56 -9.54 -19.51
N ARG A 122 14.08 -9.69 -18.30
CA ARG A 122 13.31 -10.01 -17.11
C ARG A 122 13.40 -8.87 -16.10
N GLY A 123 12.26 -8.43 -15.58
CA GLY A 123 12.18 -7.48 -14.47
C GLY A 123 11.38 -8.09 -13.34
N ASP A 124 11.99 -8.17 -12.15
CA ASP A 124 11.34 -8.63 -10.92
C ASP A 124 11.20 -7.45 -9.95
N ALA A 125 10.00 -7.22 -9.44
CA ALA A 125 9.68 -6.16 -8.50
C ALA A 125 8.99 -6.73 -7.25
N SER A 126 9.36 -6.19 -6.08
CA SER A 126 8.84 -6.57 -4.77
C SER A 126 8.70 -5.32 -3.92
N VAL A 127 7.46 -4.86 -3.73
CA VAL A 127 7.19 -3.57 -3.08
C VAL A 127 6.28 -3.76 -1.86
N PRO A 128 6.69 -3.28 -0.67
CA PRO A 128 5.85 -3.33 0.52
C PRO A 128 4.73 -2.31 0.44
N LEU A 129 3.48 -2.76 0.51
CA LEU A 129 2.29 -1.91 0.31
C LEU A 129 1.99 -1.01 1.51
N ASP A 130 2.45 -1.40 2.69
CA ASP A 130 2.33 -0.62 3.92
C ASP A 130 3.22 0.62 3.97
N GLN A 131 4.26 0.68 3.12
CA GLN A 131 5.06 1.88 2.91
C GLN A 131 4.43 2.85 1.90
N ILE A 132 3.49 2.37 1.06
CA ILE A 132 2.81 3.18 0.06
C ILE A 132 1.50 3.73 0.62
N VAL A 133 0.74 2.90 1.33
CA VAL A 133 -0.56 3.26 1.89
C VAL A 133 -0.64 2.81 3.35
N ASP A 134 -0.79 3.76 4.27
CA ASP A 134 -0.99 3.48 5.71
C ASP A 134 -2.42 3.02 5.98
N ALA A 135 -2.72 1.80 5.54
CA ALA A 135 -3.98 1.13 5.78
C ALA A 135 -3.72 -0.19 6.52
N GLY A 136 -4.32 -0.34 7.70
CA GLY A 136 -4.08 -1.51 8.55
C GLY A 136 -4.39 -2.88 7.91
N PHE A 137 -5.14 -2.93 6.82
CA PHE A 137 -5.42 -4.15 6.05
C PHE A 137 -4.34 -4.51 4.99
N LEU A 138 -3.40 -3.60 4.72
CA LEU A 138 -2.23 -3.78 3.86
C LEU A 138 -0.92 -3.97 4.65
N LYS A 139 -0.98 -3.88 5.98
CA LYS A 139 0.20 -4.03 6.85
C LYS A 139 0.88 -5.38 6.63
N GLY A 140 2.17 -5.38 6.29
CA GLY A 140 2.93 -6.59 5.97
C GLY A 140 2.54 -7.28 4.67
N ARG A 141 1.82 -6.60 3.76
CA ARG A 141 1.47 -7.11 2.43
C ARG A 141 2.44 -6.59 1.38
N TRP A 142 2.78 -7.45 0.44
CA TRP A 142 3.73 -7.18 -0.63
C TRP A 142 3.04 -7.25 -1.99
N LEU A 143 3.41 -6.34 -2.88
CA LEU A 143 3.09 -6.42 -4.29
C LEU A 143 4.31 -6.95 -5.01
N ASN A 144 4.23 -8.21 -5.42
CA ASN A 144 5.28 -8.89 -6.16
C ASN A 144 4.85 -9.00 -7.63
N GLY A 145 5.77 -8.74 -8.55
CA GLY A 145 5.51 -8.81 -9.97
C GLY A 145 6.77 -9.16 -10.76
N SER A 146 6.62 -10.07 -11.71
CA SER A 146 7.67 -10.45 -12.65
C SER A 146 7.17 -10.22 -14.08
N VAL A 147 7.96 -9.53 -14.88
CA VAL A 147 7.70 -9.35 -16.32
C VAL A 147 8.87 -9.92 -17.11
N GLY A 148 8.57 -10.68 -18.16
CA GLY A 148 9.55 -11.25 -19.08
C GLY A 148 9.13 -11.00 -20.51
N LEU A 149 10.04 -10.48 -21.34
CA LEU A 149 9.91 -10.34 -22.78
C LEU A 149 10.97 -11.20 -23.46
#